data_AF-A0A1W5Z9P0-F1
#
_entry.id   AF-A0A1W5Z9P0-F1
#
_cell.length_a   1.000
_cell.length_b   1.000
_cell.length_c   1.000
_cell.angle_alpha   90.00
_cell.angle_beta   90.00
_cell.angle_gamma   90.00
#
_symmetry.space_group_name_H-M   'P 1'
#
loop_
_entity.id
_entity.type
_entity.pdbx_description
1 polymer ?
#
loop_
_entity_poly.entity_id
_entity_poly.type
_entity_poly.pdbx_seq_one_letter_code
_entity_poly.pdbx_strand_id
1 'polypeptide(L)'
;MSLRFLGIWPNTPDDGSPTIWLDDTTGDLIIQSWTADEATVRQAQEVGSVPGHSTEVPDHESVIRLPANMLQFIPRPDSEVNGGNSGT
;
A
#
# COMPACT_ATOMS: atom_id res chain seq x y z
N MET A 1 -18.14 6.38 6.46
CA MET A 1 -16.96 5.49 6.52
C MET A 1 -17.45 4.07 6.73
N SER A 2 -17.25 3.23 5.74
CA SER A 2 -17.59 1.81 5.77
C SER A 2 -16.29 1.05 5.49
N LEU A 3 -15.54 0.75 6.55
CA LEU A 3 -14.26 0.06 6.43
C LEU A 3 -14.49 -1.44 6.26
N ARG A 4 -14.09 -1.96 5.11
CA ARG A 4 -14.08 -3.39 4.81
C ARG A 4 -12.67 -3.94 4.99
N PHE A 5 -12.55 -4.91 5.88
CA PHE A 5 -11.29 -5.62 6.09
C PHE A 5 -10.87 -6.38 4.81
N LEU A 6 -9.63 -6.19 4.38
CA LEU A 6 -9.06 -6.88 3.21
C LEU A 6 -8.09 -7.99 3.62
N GLY A 7 -7.27 -7.78 4.65
CA GLY A 7 -6.30 -8.76 5.09
C GLY A 7 -5.38 -8.28 6.20
N ILE A 8 -4.72 -9.25 6.82
CA ILE A 8 -3.75 -9.07 7.90
C ILE A 8 -2.54 -9.97 7.63
N TRP A 9 -1.36 -9.51 8.00
CA TRP A 9 -0.15 -10.33 7.93
C TRP A 9 -0.28 -11.51 8.91
N PRO A 10 -0.25 -12.77 8.44
CA PRO A 10 -0.60 -13.94 9.27
C PRO A 10 0.52 -14.41 10.21
N ASN A 11 1.72 -13.82 10.12
CA ASN A 11 2.92 -14.38 10.75
C ASN A 11 3.57 -13.40 11.75
N THR A 12 2.96 -13.23 12.93
CA THR A 12 3.56 -12.47 14.04
C THR A 12 3.19 -13.09 15.41
N PRO A 13 4.17 -13.46 16.25
CA PRO A 13 3.96 -13.83 17.65
C PRO A 13 3.78 -12.63 18.59
N ASP A 14 4.32 -11.45 18.28
CA ASP A 14 4.27 -10.30 19.20
C ASP A 14 4.19 -8.96 18.45
N ASP A 15 3.18 -8.18 18.86
CA ASP A 15 3.05 -6.71 18.80
C ASP A 15 3.13 -5.94 17.46
N GLY A 16 2.39 -6.43 16.47
CA GLY A 16 1.91 -5.58 15.38
C GLY A 16 1.79 -6.31 14.06
N SER A 17 0.56 -6.49 13.58
CA SER A 17 0.29 -7.14 12.30
C SER A 17 -0.13 -6.09 11.28
N PRO A 18 0.63 -5.90 10.19
CA PRO A 18 0.20 -5.07 9.09
C PRO A 18 -1.20 -5.46 8.63
N THR A 19 -2.08 -4.48 8.51
CA THR A 19 -3.51 -4.68 8.24
C THR A 19 -3.99 -3.66 7.21
N ILE A 20 -4.85 -4.13 6.30
CA ILE A 20 -5.41 -3.31 5.22
C ILE A 20 -6.93 -3.33 5.31
N TRP A 21 -7.53 -2.15 5.20
CA TRP A 21 -8.96 -1.95 5.01
C TRP A 21 -9.21 -1.14 3.74
N LEU A 22 -10.38 -1.31 3.14
CA LEU A 22 -10.93 -0.44 2.11
C LEU A 22 -12.05 0.40 2.72
N ASP A 23 -12.05 1.71 2.52
CA ASP A 23 -13.28 2.47 2.72
C ASP A 23 -14.18 2.32 1.49
N ASP A 24 -15.26 1.56 1.61
CA ASP A 24 -16.23 1.36 0.52
C ASP A 24 -16.93 2.67 0.11
N THR A 25 -16.81 3.74 0.92
CA THR A 25 -17.38 5.07 0.61
C THR A 25 -16.54 5.83 -0.42
N THR A 26 -15.21 5.79 -0.29
CA THR A 26 -14.29 6.62 -1.09
C THR A 26 -13.44 5.79 -2.04
N GLY A 27 -13.29 4.49 -1.78
CA GLY A 27 -12.33 3.62 -2.45
C GLY A 27 -10.91 3.71 -1.89
N ASP A 28 -10.69 4.48 -0.81
CA ASP A 28 -9.37 4.65 -0.22
C ASP A 28 -8.92 3.40 0.54
N LEU A 29 -7.63 3.09 0.43
CA LEU A 29 -7.00 2.07 1.25
C LEU A 29 -6.49 2.67 2.55
N ILE A 30 -6.95 2.13 3.67
CA ILE A 30 -6.46 2.46 5.00
C ILE A 30 -5.48 1.35 5.39
N ILE A 31 -4.24 1.71 5.70
CA ILE A 31 -3.16 0.76 5.93
C ILE A 31 -2.50 1.04 7.28
N GLN A 32 -2.47 0.03 8.14
CA GLN A 32 -1.63 0.01 9.33
C GLN A 32 -0.40 -0.85 9.03
N SER A 33 0.80 -0.31 9.20
CA SER A 33 2.06 -1.05 9.06
C SER A 33 3.18 -0.37 9.84
N TRP A 34 4.40 -0.91 9.74
CA TRP A 34 5.60 -0.32 10.35
C TRP A 34 6.04 0.96 9.63
N THR A 35 6.42 1.97 10.39
CA THR A 35 7.10 3.16 9.85
C THR A 35 8.46 2.75 9.28
N ALA A 36 8.81 3.31 8.12
CA ALA A 36 10.10 3.07 7.47
C ALA A 36 11.25 3.71 8.28
N ASP A 37 12.43 3.11 8.20
CA ASP A 37 13.64 3.71 8.77
C ASP A 37 14.12 4.90 7.94
N GLU A 38 14.97 5.74 8.53
CA GLU A 38 15.50 6.95 7.89
C GLU A 38 16.21 6.66 6.56
N ALA A 39 16.89 5.51 6.45
CA ALA A 39 17.58 5.10 5.23
C ALA A 39 16.59 4.81 4.08
N THR A 40 15.50 4.11 4.38
CA THR A 40 14.42 3.82 3.43
C THR A 40 13.68 5.09 3.04
N VAL A 41 13.39 5.97 4.00
CA VAL A 41 12.79 7.29 3.72
C VAL A 41 13.67 8.04 2.74
N ARG A 42 14.96 8.21 3.04
CA ARG A 42 15.90 8.91 2.18
C ARG A 42 15.98 8.32 0.77
N GLN A 43 16.00 6.99 0.64
CA GLN A 43 15.97 6.35 -0.68
C GLN A 43 14.69 6.67 -1.46
N ALA A 44 13.53 6.68 -0.80
CA ALA A 44 12.27 7.08 -1.43
C ALA A 44 12.32 8.55 -1.90
N GLN A 45 12.94 9.44 -1.12
CA GLN A 45 13.14 10.84 -1.49
C GLN A 45 14.12 10.99 -2.67
N GLU A 46 15.17 10.16 -2.74
CA GLU A 46 16.17 10.17 -3.82
C GLU A 46 15.60 9.66 -5.16
N VAL A 47 14.74 8.63 -5.12
CA VAL A 47 13.96 8.21 -6.30
C VAL A 47 13.04 9.33 -6.78
N GLY A 48 12.57 10.14 -5.83
CA GLY A 48 11.79 11.33 -6.08
C GLY A 48 10.30 11.05 -6.31
N SER A 49 9.52 12.12 -6.19
CA SER A 49 8.12 12.14 -6.62
C SER A 49 8.03 12.63 -8.07
N VAL A 50 6.82 12.88 -8.56
CA VAL A 50 6.55 13.41 -9.90
C VAL A 50 7.45 14.63 -10.18
N PRO A 51 8.04 14.78 -11.39
CA PRO A 51 8.94 15.89 -11.70
C PRO A 51 8.35 17.26 -11.34
N GLY A 52 9.07 18.05 -10.55
CA GLY A 52 8.63 19.39 -10.12
C GLY A 52 8.00 19.47 -8.73
N HIS A 53 7.93 18.35 -7.99
CA HIS A 53 7.48 18.33 -6.59
C HIS A 53 8.66 18.14 -5.62
N SER A 54 8.54 18.71 -4.42
CA SER A 54 9.49 18.43 -3.34
C SER A 54 9.51 16.94 -3.05
N THR A 55 10.69 16.41 -2.77
CA THR A 55 10.87 15.02 -2.37
C THR A 55 10.82 14.87 -0.85
N GLU A 56 10.68 15.96 -0.11
CA GLU A 56 10.51 15.93 1.35
C GLU A 56 9.14 15.33 1.73
N VAL A 57 9.13 14.53 2.80
CA VAL A 57 7.91 13.97 3.38
C VAL A 57 7.37 14.99 4.39
N PRO A 58 6.19 15.60 4.17
CA PRO A 58 5.60 16.54 5.12
C PRO A 58 5.32 15.92 6.49
N ASP A 59 5.24 16.75 7.54
CA ASP A 59 4.99 16.29 8.92
C ASP A 59 3.69 15.50 9.12
N HIS A 60 2.71 15.66 8.21
CA HIS A 60 1.43 14.95 8.24
C HIS A 60 1.42 13.67 7.39
N GLU A 61 2.54 13.34 6.74
CA GLU A 61 2.71 12.15 5.94
C GLU A 61 3.75 11.23 6.59
N SER A 62 3.67 9.93 6.31
CA SER A 62 4.64 8.96 6.82
C SER A 62 4.92 7.90 5.77
N VAL A 63 6.18 7.54 5.61
CA VAL A 63 6.58 6.40 4.79
C VAL A 63 6.39 5.15 5.63
N ILE A 64 5.50 4.27 5.20
CA ILE A 64 5.29 2.98 5.83
C ILE A 64 5.88 1.86 4.97
N ARG A 65 6.45 0.85 5.62
CA ARG A 65 6.89 -0.36 4.96
C ARG A 65 5.75 -1.36 4.96
N LEU A 66 5.16 -1.61 3.80
CA LEU A 66 4.19 -2.68 3.62
C LEU A 66 4.90 -3.98 3.20
N PRO A 67 4.69 -5.11 3.89
CA PRO A 67 5.33 -6.36 3.50
C PRO A 67 4.83 -6.88 2.14
N ALA A 68 5.73 -7.54 1.40
CA ALA A 68 5.42 -8.01 0.05
C ALA A 68 4.24 -8.98 -0.03
N ASN A 69 4.00 -9.82 0.99
CA ASN A 69 2.85 -10.72 0.96
C ASN A 69 1.51 -9.97 1.08
N MET A 70 1.49 -8.73 1.61
CA MET A 70 0.26 -7.97 1.81
C MET A 70 -0.25 -7.40 0.48
N LEU A 71 0.62 -7.34 -0.53
CA LEU A 71 0.26 -6.90 -1.89
C LEU A 71 -0.88 -7.73 -2.48
N GLN A 72 -1.06 -8.98 -2.06
CA GLN A 72 -2.17 -9.83 -2.50
C GLN A 72 -3.55 -9.30 -2.07
N PHE A 73 -3.60 -8.49 -1.02
CA PHE A 73 -4.83 -7.89 -0.49
C PHE A 73 -5.12 -6.51 -1.09
N ILE A 74 -4.17 -5.92 -1.85
CA ILE A 74 -4.38 -4.65 -2.54
C ILE A 74 -5.24 -4.91 -3.79
N PRO A 75 -6.44 -4.32 -3.89
CA PRO A 75 -7.25 -4.43 -5.10
C PRO A 75 -6.48 -3.88 -6.30
N ARG A 76 -6.40 -4.66 -7.37
CA ARG A 76 -5.87 -4.14 -8.63
C ARG A 76 -6.98 -3.31 -9.29
N PRO A 77 -6.67 -2.14 -9.86
CA PRO A 77 -7.64 -1.46 -10.72
C PRO A 77 -8.02 -2.43 -11.85
N ASP A 78 -9.29 -2.41 -12.26
CA ASP A 78 -9.78 -3.17 -13.41
C ASP A 78 -9.15 -2.62 -14.70
N SER A 79 -7.86 -2.89 -14.91
CA SER A 79 -7.20 -2.71 -16.19
C SER A 79 -7.50 -3.96 -17.02
N GLU A 80 -8.56 -3.85 -17.81
CA GLU A 80 -8.92 -4.69 -18.95
C GLU A 80 -9.07 -6.20 -18.68
N VAL A 81 -10.33 -6.62 -18.58
CA VAL A 81 -10.79 -7.82 -19.29
C VAL A 81 -10.51 -7.61 -20.79
N ASN A 82 -9.33 -8.00 -21.29
CA ASN A 82 -9.19 -8.42 -22.68
C ASN A 82 -7.94 -9.24 -22.95
N GLY A 83 -8.17 -10.43 -23.48
CA GLY A 83 -7.15 -11.44 -23.75
C GLY A 83 -7.71 -12.84 -23.58
N GLY A 84 -8.97 -13.04 -24.01
CA GLY A 84 -9.57 -14.35 -24.11
C GLY A 84 -8.65 -15.28 -24.89
N ASN A 85 -8.18 -16.31 -24.20
CA ASN A 85 -7.74 -17.54 -24.83
C ASN A 85 -8.94 -18.12 -25.60
N SER A 86 -9.06 -17.77 -26.87
CA SER A 86 -9.90 -18.51 -27.81
C SER A 86 -8.95 -19.22 -28.75
N GLY A 87 -8.68 -20.48 -28.44
CA GLY A 87 -8.08 -21.39 -29.40
C GLY A 87 -9.01 -21.58 -30.60
N THR A 88 -8.40 -21.64 -31.78
CA THR A 88 -8.66 -22.58 -32.88
C THR A 88 -7.43 -22.61 -33.76
#